data_AF-A0A820KP78-F1
#
_entry.id   AF-A0A820KP78-F1
#
_cell.length_a   1.000
_cell.length_b   1.000
_cell.length_c   1.000
_cell.angle_alpha   90.00
_cell.angle_beta   90.00
_cell.angle_gamma   90.00
#
_symmetry.space_group_name_H-M   'P 1'
#
loop_
_entity.id
_entity.type
_entity.pdbx_description
1 polymer ?
#
loop_
_entity_poly.entity_id
_entity_poly.type
_entity_poly.pdbx_seq_one_letter_code
_entity_poly.pdbx_strand_id
1 'polypeptide(L)'
;RSLLIISVVGSARKYRMKSKLFPIFRQDLIKVAKSIDVWILTNGINTSIIKLLGEINRTNPDPSQSIHFISIAPWGCVSSVEQLAVYGTNVIYNKPKTDETSFESNHVLLLFIDNDTKHEYGSELEFQSHFTKIYMWKFIFIIKYNKR
;
A
#
# COMPACT_ATOMS: atom_id res chain seq x y z
N ARG A 1 4.03 -12.40 -20.41
CA ARG A 1 4.74 -11.50 -19.48
C ARG A 1 4.62 -12.12 -18.09
N SER A 2 5.75 -12.38 -17.42
CA SER A 2 5.74 -12.88 -16.04
C SER A 2 5.52 -11.70 -15.10
N LEU A 3 4.43 -11.72 -14.35
CA LEU A 3 4.09 -10.69 -13.36
C LEU A 3 4.77 -11.06 -12.03
N LEU A 4 5.74 -10.26 -11.58
CA LEU A 4 6.27 -10.39 -10.23
C LEU A 4 5.46 -9.48 -9.32
N ILE A 5 4.82 -10.05 -8.31
CA ILE A 5 4.12 -9.28 -7.29
C ILE A 5 4.97 -9.30 -6.03
N ILE A 6 5.12 -8.16 -5.35
CA ILE A 6 5.76 -8.06 -4.05
C ILE A 6 4.70 -7.62 -3.05
N SER A 7 4.39 -8.47 -2.08
CA SER A 7 3.45 -8.13 -1.02
C SER A 7 4.19 -7.54 0.18
N VAL A 8 3.98 -6.25 0.41
CA VAL A 8 4.50 -5.51 1.57
C VAL A 8 3.38 -5.37 2.59
N VAL A 9 3.57 -5.96 3.76
CA VAL A 9 2.63 -5.86 4.88
C VAL A 9 3.29 -5.07 6.00
N GLY A 10 2.79 -3.87 6.28
CA GLY A 10 3.20 -3.06 7.42
C GLY A 10 2.40 -3.39 8.70
N SER A 11 2.92 -3.03 9.87
CA SER A 11 2.13 -3.10 11.10
C SER A 11 1.11 -1.95 11.17
N ALA A 12 -0.07 -2.18 11.74
CA ALA A 12 -1.07 -1.14 11.98
C ALA A 12 -0.58 -0.01 12.92
N ARG A 13 0.50 -0.24 13.68
CA ARG A 13 1.09 0.78 14.56
C ARG A 13 2.13 1.61 13.81
N LYS A 14 2.14 2.93 14.05
CA LYS A 14 3.21 3.83 13.61
C LYS A 14 4.57 3.32 14.07
N TYR A 15 5.33 2.76 13.14
CA TYR A 15 6.69 2.35 13.37
C TYR A 15 7.64 3.28 12.63
N ARG A 16 8.65 3.79 13.33
CA ARG A 16 9.80 4.49 12.73
C ARG A 16 10.91 3.47 12.58
N MET A 17 11.14 3.02 11.34
CA MET A 17 12.34 2.24 11.02
C MET A 17 13.59 3.03 11.44
N LYS A 18 14.61 2.35 11.95
CA LYS A 18 15.89 3.01 12.32
C LYS A 18 16.41 3.79 11.11
N SER A 19 16.82 5.03 11.33
CA SER A 19 17.25 5.97 10.28
C SER A 19 18.34 5.44 9.35
N LYS A 20 19.17 4.48 9.80
CA LYS A 20 20.23 3.85 8.99
C LYS A 20 19.73 2.74 8.04
N LEU A 21 18.66 2.02 8.40
CA LEU A 21 18.15 0.89 7.60
C LEU A 21 17.18 1.36 6.51
N PHE A 22 16.50 2.46 6.77
CA PHE A 22 15.45 2.97 5.91
C PHE A 22 15.93 3.41 4.51
N PRO A 23 17.06 4.13 4.36
CA PRO A 23 17.58 4.49 3.04
C PRO A 23 17.97 3.27 2.22
N ILE A 24 18.56 2.26 2.86
CA ILE A 24 18.99 1.01 2.22
C ILE A 24 17.77 0.25 1.70
N PHE A 25 16.78 0.03 2.57
CA PHE A 25 15.53 -0.63 2.20
C PHE A 25 14.82 0.10 1.06
N ARG A 26 14.69 1.43 1.14
CA ARG A 26 14.09 2.26 0.09
C ARG A 26 14.82 2.05 -1.23
N GLN A 27 16.14 2.15 -1.24
CA GLN A 27 16.94 2.10 -2.45
C GLN A 27 16.85 0.73 -3.12
N ASP A 28 16.89 -0.35 -2.34
CA ASP A 28 16.83 -1.71 -2.87
C ASP A 28 15.43 -2.05 -3.40
N LEU A 29 14.37 -1.62 -2.70
CA LEU A 29 13.00 -1.79 -3.18
C LEU A 29 12.75 -1.06 -4.51
N ILE A 30 13.25 0.18 -4.64
CA ILE A 30 13.17 0.95 -5.89
C ILE A 30 13.91 0.24 -7.01
N LYS A 31 15.14 -0.24 -6.75
CA LYS A 31 15.94 -0.93 -7.76
C LYS A 31 15.22 -2.17 -8.28
N VAL A 32 14.65 -2.99 -7.38
CA VAL A 32 13.90 -4.20 -7.76
C VAL A 32 12.62 -3.84 -8.54
N ALA A 33 11.89 -2.82 -8.09
CA ALA A 33 10.65 -2.41 -8.71
C ALA A 33 10.85 -1.76 -10.10
N LYS A 34 12.00 -1.14 -10.35
CA LYS A 34 12.33 -0.53 -11.65
C LYS A 34 12.99 -1.51 -12.63
N SER A 35 13.60 -2.60 -12.17
CA SER A 35 14.31 -3.55 -13.03
C SER A 35 13.40 -4.59 -13.67
N ILE A 36 12.22 -4.83 -13.08
CA ILE A 36 11.26 -5.85 -13.48
C ILE A 36 9.86 -5.20 -13.49
N ASP A 37 8.96 -5.63 -14.37
CA ASP A 37 7.55 -5.21 -14.42
C ASP A 37 6.81 -5.74 -13.16
N VAL A 38 7.08 -5.09 -12.03
CA VAL A 38 6.70 -5.52 -10.68
C VAL A 38 5.52 -4.72 -10.17
N TRP A 39 4.58 -5.44 -9.58
CA TRP A 39 3.44 -4.85 -8.88
C TRP A 39 3.66 -5.01 -7.38
N ILE A 40 3.61 -3.90 -6.64
CA ILE A 40 3.76 -3.91 -5.19
C ILE A 40 2.38 -3.83 -4.56
N LEU A 41 2.02 -4.88 -3.83
CA LEU A 41 0.80 -4.98 -3.07
C LEU A 41 1.04 -4.49 -1.64
N THR A 42 0.22 -3.56 -1.16
CA THR A 42 0.37 -2.91 0.13
C THR A 42 -0.95 -2.91 0.89
N ASN A 43 -0.89 -2.85 2.22
CA ASN A 43 -2.06 -2.70 3.06
C ASN A 43 -2.48 -1.23 3.15
N GLY A 44 -3.38 -0.79 2.27
CA GLY A 44 -3.70 0.58 1.84
C GLY A 44 -4.05 1.67 2.86
N ILE A 45 -3.92 1.40 4.15
CA ILE A 45 -4.05 2.40 5.22
C ILE A 45 -2.70 3.09 5.42
N ASN A 46 -2.73 4.40 5.70
CA ASN A 46 -1.61 5.33 5.69
C ASN A 46 -0.53 5.09 6.78
N THR A 47 0.15 3.94 6.72
CA THR A 47 1.29 3.59 7.57
C THR A 47 2.58 4.30 7.11
N SER A 48 3.58 4.37 7.99
CA SER A 48 4.89 4.98 7.69
C SER A 48 5.56 4.41 6.44
N ILE A 49 5.37 3.11 6.16
CA ILE A 49 5.95 2.44 4.98
C ILE A 49 5.20 2.87 3.72
N ILE A 50 3.88 2.96 3.76
CA ILE A 50 3.07 3.31 2.60
C ILE A 50 3.28 4.77 2.20
N LYS A 51 3.40 5.69 3.17
CA LYS A 51 3.81 7.08 2.91
C LYS A 51 5.12 7.15 2.13
N LEU A 52 6.11 6.34 2.54
CA LEU A 52 7.40 6.26 1.86
C LEU A 52 7.23 5.81 0.41
N LEU A 53 6.45 4.75 0.18
CA LEU A 53 6.20 4.23 -1.16
C LEU A 53 5.55 5.28 -2.06
N GLY A 54 4.58 6.03 -1.53
CA GLY A 54 4.00 7.18 -2.22
C GLY A 54 5.02 8.28 -2.54
N GLU A 55 5.90 8.62 -1.59
CA GLU A 55 6.97 9.60 -1.81
C GLU A 55 7.97 9.17 -2.90
N ILE A 56 8.23 7.87 -3.06
CA ILE A 56 9.09 7.37 -4.13
C ILE A 56 8.53 7.79 -5.50
N ASN A 57 7.26 7.52 -5.77
CA ASN A 57 6.64 7.93 -7.04
C ASN A 57 6.54 9.45 -7.17
N ARG A 58 6.17 10.16 -6.09
CA ARG A 58 6.08 11.64 -6.09
C ARG A 58 7.40 12.32 -6.44
N THR A 59 8.53 11.73 -6.04
CA THR A 59 9.88 12.27 -6.28
C THR A 59 10.53 11.75 -7.56
N ASN A 60 9.86 10.86 -8.30
CA ASN A 60 10.40 10.30 -9.53
C ASN A 60 10.23 11.31 -10.69
N PRO A 61 11.32 11.77 -11.33
CA PRO A 61 11.22 12.76 -12.41
C PRO A 61 10.62 12.19 -13.70
N ASP A 62 10.62 10.87 -13.86
CA ASP A 62 10.07 10.18 -15.02
C ASP A 62 8.82 9.37 -14.62
N PRO A 63 7.61 9.87 -14.94
CA PRO A 63 6.36 9.17 -14.66
C PRO A 63 6.25 7.80 -15.33
N SER A 64 6.93 7.58 -16.46
CA SER A 64 6.92 6.28 -17.17
C SER A 64 7.64 5.18 -16.39
N GLN A 65 8.46 5.55 -15.40
CA GLN A 65 9.14 4.65 -14.47
C GLN A 65 8.46 4.60 -13.10
N SER A 66 7.21 5.06 -12.99
CA SER A 66 6.44 4.97 -11.76
C SER A 66 6.24 3.51 -11.39
N ILE A 67 6.39 3.21 -10.12
CA ILE A 67 6.19 1.86 -9.60
C ILE A 67 4.68 1.60 -9.47
N HIS A 68 4.24 0.44 -9.92
CA HIS A 68 2.84 0.01 -9.82
C HIS A 68 2.52 -0.43 -8.39
N PHE A 69 1.90 0.46 -7.61
CA PHE A 69 1.40 0.14 -6.28
C PHE A 69 -0.10 -0.15 -6.29
N ILE A 70 -0.49 -1.28 -5.70
CA ILE A 70 -1.87 -1.59 -5.32
C ILE A 70 -1.99 -1.47 -3.80
N SER A 71 -2.93 -0.65 -3.34
CA SER A 71 -3.34 -0.55 -1.94
C SER A 71 -4.60 -1.35 -1.69
N ILE A 72 -4.58 -2.29 -0.75
CA ILE A 72 -5.77 -2.99 -0.27
C ILE A 72 -6.15 -2.45 1.11
N ALA A 73 -7.31 -1.80 1.23
CA ALA A 73 -7.78 -1.25 2.50
C ALA A 73 -9.21 -1.74 2.82
N PRO A 74 -9.58 -1.91 4.09
CA PRO A 74 -10.95 -2.20 4.47
C PRO A 74 -11.81 -0.95 4.32
N TRP A 75 -12.91 -1.05 3.56
CA TRP A 75 -13.82 0.06 3.24
C TRP A 75 -14.32 0.76 4.52
N GLY A 76 -14.80 -0.02 5.49
CA GLY A 76 -15.37 0.48 6.75
C GLY A 76 -14.40 1.17 7.70
N CYS A 77 -13.09 1.15 7.45
CA CYS A 77 -12.10 1.85 8.28
C CYS A 77 -11.52 3.10 7.62
N VAL A 78 -11.72 3.28 6.31
CA VAL A 78 -11.13 4.40 5.58
C VAL A 78 -11.90 5.67 5.92
N SER A 79 -11.17 6.70 6.35
CA SER A 79 -11.81 7.97 6.64
C SER A 79 -12.28 8.66 5.39
N SER A 80 -13.45 9.29 5.50
CA SER A 80 -14.11 9.98 4.40
C SER A 80 -14.40 9.09 3.19
N VAL A 81 -14.51 7.77 3.40
CA VAL A 81 -14.79 6.79 2.34
C VAL A 81 -16.15 7.02 1.69
N GLU A 82 -17.09 7.64 2.39
CA GLU A 82 -18.39 8.06 1.85
C GLU A 82 -18.26 9.03 0.66
N GLN A 83 -17.17 9.80 0.57
CA GLN A 83 -16.90 10.67 -0.60
C GLN A 83 -16.58 9.85 -1.87
N LEU A 84 -16.20 8.58 -1.70
CA LEU A 84 -15.89 7.64 -2.78
C LEU A 84 -17.09 6.77 -3.16
N ALA A 85 -18.22 6.86 -2.44
CA ALA A 85 -19.42 6.07 -2.68
C ALA A 85 -20.25 6.60 -3.87
N VAL A 86 -19.58 6.90 -4.99
CA VAL A 86 -20.19 7.39 -6.23
C VAL A 86 -19.68 6.55 -7.39
N TYR A 87 -20.59 6.05 -8.21
CA TYR A 87 -20.26 5.14 -9.31
C TYR A 87 -20.05 5.88 -10.62
N GLY A 88 -19.06 5.45 -11.41
CA GLY A 88 -18.90 5.82 -12.82
C GLY A 88 -18.49 7.28 -13.08
N THR A 89 -17.96 7.98 -12.08
CA THR A 89 -17.54 9.37 -12.22
C THR A 89 -16.26 9.66 -11.44
N ASN A 90 -15.63 10.79 -11.76
CA ASN A 90 -14.50 11.31 -11.01
C ASN A 90 -14.99 11.96 -9.71
N VAL A 91 -14.36 11.59 -8.60
CA VAL A 91 -14.66 12.14 -7.27
C VAL A 91 -13.44 12.85 -6.70
N ILE A 92 -13.67 13.95 -5.98
CA ILE A 92 -12.61 14.63 -5.23
C ILE A 92 -12.61 14.07 -3.82
N TYR A 93 -11.54 13.35 -3.47
CA TYR A 93 -11.32 12.86 -2.12
C TYR A 93 -10.55 13.88 -1.29
N ASN A 94 -11.21 14.47 -0.29
CA ASN A 94 -10.60 15.43 0.62
C ASN A 94 -9.90 14.70 1.77
N LYS A 95 -8.66 14.26 1.54
CA LYS A 95 -7.83 13.58 2.55
C LYS A 95 -7.67 14.44 3.81
N PRO A 96 -8.11 13.99 5.00
CA PRO A 96 -7.90 14.76 6.21
C PRO A 96 -6.41 14.77 6.58
N LYS A 97 -5.86 15.96 6.87
CA LYS A 97 -4.39 16.19 7.01
C LYS A 97 -3.71 15.34 8.09
N THR A 98 -4.44 15.04 9.17
CA THR A 98 -3.89 14.36 10.35
C THR A 98 -4.32 12.90 10.44
N ASP A 99 -5.09 12.41 9.47
CA ASP A 99 -5.78 11.14 9.61
C ASP A 99 -4.96 9.94 9.12
N GLU A 100 -4.79 9.00 10.03
CA GLU A 100 -4.00 7.80 9.88
C GLU A 100 -4.76 6.69 9.15
N THR A 101 -6.09 6.78 9.09
CA THR A 101 -6.94 5.80 8.40
C THR A 101 -7.29 6.21 6.97
N SER A 102 -6.85 7.39 6.53
CA SER A 102 -6.90 7.76 5.11
C SER A 102 -6.00 6.81 4.28
N PHE A 103 -6.19 6.77 2.96
CA PHE A 103 -5.29 6.04 2.06
C PHE A 103 -4.18 6.93 1.49
N GLU A 104 -3.14 6.34 0.90
CA GLU A 104 -2.05 7.07 0.26
C GLU A 104 -2.37 7.42 -1.19
N SER A 105 -2.30 8.71 -1.52
CA SER A 105 -2.78 9.27 -2.80
C SER A 105 -1.81 9.08 -3.96
N ASN A 106 -0.57 8.70 -3.68
CA ASN A 106 0.46 8.48 -4.70
C ASN A 106 0.53 7.01 -5.18
N HIS A 107 -0.44 6.19 -4.79
CA HIS A 107 -0.60 4.82 -5.27
C HIS A 107 -1.42 4.81 -6.56
N VAL A 108 -1.10 3.87 -7.46
CA VAL A 108 -1.70 3.83 -8.81
C VAL A 108 -3.09 3.19 -8.79
N LEU A 109 -3.30 2.21 -7.90
CA LEU A 109 -4.58 1.51 -7.75
C LEU A 109 -4.95 1.36 -6.28
N LEU A 110 -6.21 1.64 -5.96
CA LEU A 110 -6.80 1.44 -4.65
C LEU A 110 -7.90 0.37 -4.76
N LEU A 111 -7.84 -0.63 -3.88
CA LEU A 111 -8.82 -1.68 -3.73
C LEU A 111 -9.40 -1.60 -2.33
N PHE A 112 -10.70 -1.34 -2.25
CA PHE A 112 -11.41 -1.36 -0.97
C PHE A 112 -12.12 -2.70 -0.78
N ILE A 113 -11.90 -3.34 0.36
CA ILE A 113 -12.54 -4.58 0.73
C ILE A 113 -13.68 -4.25 1.68
N ASP A 114 -14.90 -4.50 1.22
CA ASP A 114 -16.09 -4.35 2.04
C ASP A 114 -16.46 -5.69 2.68
N ASN A 115 -16.84 -5.63 3.94
CA ASN A 115 -17.34 -6.77 4.73
C ASN A 115 -18.60 -6.39 5.52
N ASP A 116 -19.28 -5.30 5.15
CA ASP A 116 -20.48 -4.75 5.79
C ASP A 116 -20.29 -4.30 7.25
N THR A 117 -19.05 -4.13 7.70
CA THR A 117 -18.73 -3.67 9.05
C THR A 117 -18.14 -2.25 9.05
N LYS A 118 -18.18 -1.57 10.19
CA LYS A 118 -17.52 -0.28 10.40
C LYS A 118 -16.40 -0.43 11.42
N HIS A 119 -15.24 0.15 11.11
CA HIS A 119 -14.06 0.15 11.96
C HIS A 119 -13.45 -1.23 12.30
N GLU A 120 -13.82 -2.29 11.56
CA GLU A 120 -13.19 -3.59 11.70
C GLU A 120 -12.10 -3.82 10.65
N TYR A 121 -10.93 -4.25 11.13
CA TYR A 121 -9.78 -4.58 10.31
C TYR A 121 -9.67 -6.10 10.15
N GLY A 122 -9.04 -6.55 9.07
CA GLY A 122 -8.69 -7.96 8.85
C GLY A 122 -9.22 -8.52 7.54
N SER A 123 -10.33 -7.99 7.02
CA SER A 123 -10.89 -8.40 5.71
C SER A 123 -9.90 -8.14 4.58
N GLU A 124 -9.15 -7.03 4.64
CA GLU A 124 -8.09 -6.71 3.70
C GLU A 124 -6.92 -7.70 3.76
N LEU A 125 -6.59 -8.18 4.96
CA LEU A 125 -5.49 -9.13 5.18
C LEU A 125 -5.87 -10.53 4.70
N GLU A 126 -7.11 -10.94 4.93
CA GLU A 126 -7.64 -12.20 4.43
C GLU A 126 -7.68 -12.21 2.90
N PHE A 127 -8.21 -11.15 2.29
CA PHE A 127 -8.19 -10.97 0.84
C PHE A 127 -6.76 -11.01 0.29
N GLN A 128 -5.83 -10.24 0.88
CA GLN A 128 -4.44 -10.22 0.46
C GLN A 128 -3.78 -11.60 0.56
N SER A 129 -4.03 -12.34 1.65
CA SER A 129 -3.54 -13.71 1.85
C SER A 129 -4.07 -14.66 0.77
N HIS A 130 -5.35 -14.56 0.41
CA HIS A 130 -5.95 -15.39 -0.63
C HIS A 130 -5.41 -15.02 -2.02
N PHE A 131 -5.39 -13.74 -2.37
CA PHE A 131 -4.89 -13.22 -3.63
C PHE A 131 -3.43 -13.64 -3.88
N THR A 132 -2.57 -13.47 -2.86
CA THR A 132 -1.15 -13.84 -2.97
C THR A 132 -0.94 -15.34 -3.15
N LYS A 133 -1.78 -16.20 -2.54
CA LYS A 133 -1.69 -17.66 -2.72
C LYS A 133 -1.98 -18.10 -4.14
N ILE A 134 -2.90 -17.43 -4.83
CA ILE A 134 -3.33 -17.81 -6.18
C ILE A 134 -2.36 -17.26 -7.24
N TYR A 135 -1.96 -16.00 -7.11
CA TYR A 135 -1.34 -15.26 -8.21
C TYR A 135 0.17 -15.03 -8.05
N MET A 136 0.80 -15.46 -6.95
CA MET A 136 2.21 -15.17 -6.67
C MET A 136 3.07 -16.42 -6.58
N TRP A 137 4.18 -16.42 -7.32
CA TRP A 137 5.33 -17.26 -7.03
C TRP A 137 6.02 -16.67 -5.79
N LYS A 138 5.91 -17.36 -4.65
CA LYS A 138 6.18 -16.81 -3.31
C LYS A 138 7.62 -16.31 -3.13
N PHE A 139 7.82 -15.00 -3.15
CA PHE A 139 8.85 -14.31 -2.37
C PHE A 139 8.13 -13.34 -1.41
N ILE A 140 7.96 -13.74 -0.16
CA ILE A 140 7.31 -12.91 0.86
C ILE A 140 8.41 -12.23 1.68
N PHE A 141 8.60 -10.93 1.47
CA PHE A 141 9.42 -10.10 2.36
C PHE A 141 8.57 -9.61 3.54
N ILE A 142 8.51 -10.39 4.60
CA ILE A 142 7.89 -9.95 5.85
C ILE A 142 8.90 -9.07 6.61
N ILE A 143 8.72 -7.75 6.57
CA ILE A 143 9.49 -6.82 7.39
C ILE A 143 8.86 -6.76 8.78
N LYS A 144 9.07 -7.81 9.59
CA LYS A 144 8.75 -7.80 11.01
C LYS A 144 9.91 -7.15 11.77
N TYR A 145 9.82 -5.84 11.96
CA TYR A 145 10.75 -5.17 12.87
C TYR A 145 10.19 -5.26 14.30
N ASN A 146 10.79 -6.11 15.13
CA ASN A 146 10.48 -6.19 16.56
C ASN A 146 11.55 -5.43 17.35
N LYS A 147 11.15 -4.43 18.16
CA LYS A 147 12.06 -3.82 19.13
C LYS A 147 12.24 -4.82 20.29
N ARG A 148 13.45 -5.34 20.46
CA ARG A 148 13.97 -5.47 21.83
C ARG A 148 14.31 -4.06 22.32
#